data_AF-A0A524K7K7-F1
#
_entry.id   AF-A0A524K7K7-F1
#
_cell.length_a   1.000
_cell.length_b   1.000
_cell.length_c   1.000
_cell.angle_alpha   90.00
_cell.angle_beta   90.00
_cell.angle_gamma   90.00
#
_symmetry.space_group_name_H-M   'P 1'
#
loop_
_entity.id
_entity.type
_entity.pdbx_description
1 polymer ?
#
loop_
_entity_poly.entity_id
_entity_poly.type
_entity_poly.pdbx_seq_one_letter_code
_entity_poly.pdbx_strand_id
1 'polypeptide(L)'
;MIQQHSTENVYSALESRPVGLTPDEIIARQVSFGKNRITEKKGKHPFFIFLANMTSMMAILLWVGGVIAIIAQMPELGIAIFAVNLINGVFSFWQEFRANKATEALKRMLPSFCRVIRDGQEQQVLAEELVPGDILLIAEGDKISADSRLLMSSDLQVNQSTLTGES
;
A
#
# COMPACT_ATOMS: atom_id res chain seq x y z
N MET A 1 -15.98 15.54 -6.32
CA MET A 1 -16.40 16.75 -7.07
C MET A 1 -16.48 16.53 -8.58
N ILE A 2 -15.71 15.62 -9.21
CA ILE A 2 -15.71 15.44 -10.69
C ILE A 2 -16.97 14.71 -11.23
N GLN A 3 -17.69 13.97 -10.37
CA GLN A 3 -18.88 13.18 -10.78
C GLN A 3 -20.11 14.01 -11.20
N GLN A 4 -20.18 15.29 -10.82
CA GLN A 4 -21.33 16.16 -11.07
C GLN A 4 -21.23 16.97 -12.38
N HIS A 5 -20.10 16.91 -13.09
CA HIS A 5 -19.90 17.64 -14.34
C HIS A 5 -20.29 16.80 -15.56
N SER A 6 -20.94 17.42 -16.55
CA SER A 6 -21.12 16.85 -17.89
C SER A 6 -19.75 16.58 -18.53
N THR A 7 -19.65 15.60 -19.43
CA THR A 7 -18.38 15.15 -20.05
C THR A 7 -17.57 16.30 -20.67
N GLU A 8 -18.24 17.28 -21.28
CA GLU A 8 -17.62 18.48 -21.85
C GLU A 8 -16.97 19.40 -20.77
N ASN A 9 -17.54 19.45 -19.57
CA ASN A 9 -17.04 20.28 -18.48
C ASN A 9 -15.88 19.65 -17.70
N VAL A 10 -15.63 18.35 -17.86
CA VAL A 10 -14.53 17.65 -17.15
C VAL A 10 -13.17 18.11 -17.66
N TYR A 11 -13.03 18.32 -18.96
CA TYR A 11 -11.81 18.86 -19.56
C TYR A 11 -11.50 20.25 -19.04
N SER A 12 -12.50 21.14 -18.98
CA SER A 12 -12.33 22.48 -18.41
C SER A 12 -12.00 22.45 -16.91
N ALA A 13 -12.63 21.56 -16.14
CA ALA A 13 -12.42 21.45 -14.70
C ALA A 13 -11.02 20.92 -14.33
N LEU A 14 -10.42 20.07 -15.16
CA LEU A 14 -9.09 19.50 -14.96
C LEU A 14 -8.01 20.14 -15.84
N GLU A 15 -8.34 21.26 -16.50
CA GLU A 15 -7.48 21.96 -17.45
C GLU A 15 -6.80 20.99 -18.42
N SER A 16 -7.59 20.07 -19.00
CA SER A 16 -7.12 19.01 -19.89
C SER A 16 -7.82 19.11 -21.25
N ARG A 17 -7.38 18.29 -22.21
CA ARG A 17 -7.82 18.33 -23.61
C ARG A 17 -8.03 16.91 -24.13
N PRO A 18 -8.85 16.67 -25.17
CA PRO A 18 -9.03 15.34 -25.76
C PRO A 18 -7.75 14.68 -26.26
N VAL A 19 -6.76 15.48 -26.67
CA VAL A 19 -5.41 15.01 -27.05
C VAL A 19 -4.51 14.70 -25.85
N GLY A 20 -5.00 14.86 -24.63
CA GLY A 20 -4.21 14.68 -23.40
C GLY A 20 -3.32 15.86 -23.06
N LEU A 21 -2.48 15.64 -22.04
CA LEU A 21 -1.56 16.62 -21.49
C LEU A 21 -0.24 16.64 -22.25
N THR A 22 0.41 17.80 -22.25
CA THR A 22 1.78 17.96 -22.74
C THR A 22 2.80 17.51 -21.68
N PRO A 23 4.05 17.17 -22.07
CA PRO A 23 5.11 16.82 -21.13
C PRO A 23 5.36 17.88 -20.04
N ASP A 24 5.31 19.16 -20.40
CA ASP A 24 5.56 20.27 -19.47
C ASP A 24 4.45 20.38 -18.41
N GLU A 25 3.18 20.22 -18.81
CA GLU A 25 2.05 20.19 -17.89
C GLU A 25 2.13 19.01 -16.91
N ILE A 26 2.58 17.86 -17.38
CA ILE A 26 2.77 16.67 -16.54
C ILE A 26 3.84 16.95 -15.49
N ILE A 27 4.98 17.50 -15.88
CA ILE A 27 6.06 17.84 -14.95
C ILE A 27 5.56 18.86 -13.91
N ALA A 28 4.87 19.91 -14.34
CA ALA A 28 4.31 20.92 -13.44
C ALA A 28 3.29 20.31 -12.44
N ARG A 29 2.46 19.37 -12.90
CA ARG A 29 1.49 18.68 -12.04
C ARG A 29 2.15 17.66 -11.13
N GLN A 30 3.17 16.95 -11.56
CA GLN A 30 3.94 16.05 -10.69
C GLN A 30 4.63 16.81 -9.55
N VAL A 31 5.10 18.04 -9.81
CA VAL A 31 5.64 18.91 -8.76
C VAL A 31 4.55 19.36 -7.78
N SER A 32 3.35 19.68 -8.27
CA SER A 32 2.25 20.23 -7.46
C SER A 32 1.49 19.18 -6.66
N PHE A 33 1.22 18.02 -7.27
CA PHE A 33 0.38 16.95 -6.71
C PHE A 33 1.19 15.73 -6.22
N GLY A 34 2.45 15.60 -6.65
CA GLY A 34 3.26 14.43 -6.37
C GLY A 34 2.93 13.23 -7.26
N LYS A 35 3.56 12.09 -6.96
CA LYS A 35 3.32 10.81 -7.65
C LYS A 35 1.99 10.19 -7.19
N ASN A 36 1.31 9.47 -8.08
CA ASN A 36 0.13 8.67 -7.79
C ASN A 36 0.50 7.40 -7.00
N ARG A 37 0.92 7.60 -5.75
CA ARG A 37 1.27 6.51 -4.83
C ARG A 37 0.58 6.72 -3.51
N ILE A 38 -0.15 5.69 -3.07
CA ILE A 38 -0.66 5.65 -1.71
C ILE A 38 0.55 5.63 -0.78
N THR A 39 0.65 6.62 0.11
CA THR A 39 1.71 6.64 1.12
C THR A 39 1.52 5.42 2.00
N GLU A 40 2.41 4.42 1.85
CA GLU A 40 2.40 3.28 2.75
C GLU A 40 2.59 3.81 4.18
N LYS A 41 1.62 3.52 5.05
CA LYS A 41 1.82 3.74 6.49
C LYS A 41 3.10 3.02 6.84
N LYS A 42 4.10 3.76 7.34
CA LYS A 42 5.33 3.16 7.88
C LYS A 42 4.89 1.98 8.75
N GLY A 43 5.37 0.78 8.43
CA GLY A 43 5.07 -0.41 9.22
C GLY A 43 5.30 -0.13 10.70
N LYS A 44 4.60 -0.84 11.59
CA LYS A 44 4.76 -0.67 13.04
C LYS A 44 6.25 -0.63 13.35
N HIS A 45 6.69 0.41 14.07
CA HIS A 45 8.11 0.59 14.35
C HIS A 45 8.64 -0.68 15.03
N PRO A 46 9.80 -1.23 14.61
CA PRO A 46 10.27 -2.55 15.00
C PRO A 46 10.28 -2.80 16.52
N PHE A 47 10.54 -1.75 17.31
CA PHE A 47 10.42 -1.80 18.78
C PHE A 47 9.01 -2.15 19.30
N PHE A 48 7.95 -1.63 18.68
CA PHE A 48 6.57 -1.95 19.05
C PHE A 48 6.19 -3.38 18.70
N ILE A 49 6.75 -3.92 17.61
CA ILE A 49 6.57 -5.33 17.24
C ILE A 49 7.22 -6.24 18.29
N PHE A 50 8.44 -5.90 18.70
CA PHE A 50 9.14 -6.61 19.77
C PHE A 50 8.35 -6.56 21.10
N LEU A 51 7.90 -5.38 21.50
CA LEU A 51 7.12 -5.21 22.74
C LEU A 51 5.79 -5.98 22.69
N ALA A 52 5.11 -5.98 21.54
CA ALA A 52 3.88 -6.73 21.34
C ALA A 52 4.08 -8.25 21.54
N ASN A 53 5.19 -8.79 21.03
CA ASN A 53 5.54 -10.20 21.22
C ASN A 53 5.82 -10.55 22.70
N MET A 54 6.48 -9.64 23.44
CA MET A 54 6.73 -9.80 24.88
C MET A 54 5.46 -9.73 25.75
N THR A 55 4.38 -9.14 25.21
CA THR A 55 3.05 -9.07 25.85
C THR A 55 2.07 -10.13 25.34
N SER A 56 2.51 -11.08 24.53
CA SER A 56 1.64 -12.20 24.11
C SER A 56 1.23 -13.04 25.32
N MET A 57 0.06 -13.68 25.26
CA MET A 57 -0.48 -14.51 26.37
C MET A 57 0.54 -15.54 26.86
N MET A 58 1.28 -16.16 25.93
CA MET A 58 2.32 -17.13 26.24
C MET A 58 3.55 -16.48 26.90
N ALA A 59 4.00 -15.32 26.41
CA ALA A 59 5.12 -14.59 27.00
C ALA A 59 4.80 -14.12 28.43
N ILE A 60 3.57 -13.65 28.68
CA ILE A 60 3.10 -13.26 30.01
C ILE A 60 3.11 -14.47 30.97
N LEU A 61 2.65 -15.63 30.51
CA LEU A 61 2.67 -16.86 31.31
C LEU A 61 4.11 -17.23 31.72
N LEU A 62 5.07 -17.09 30.81
CA LEU A 62 6.49 -17.32 31.09
C LEU A 62 7.07 -16.25 32.03
N TRP A 63 6.68 -14.98 31.89
CA TRP A 63 7.08 -13.92 32.83
C TRP A 63 6.64 -14.26 34.25
N VAL A 64 5.37 -14.63 34.42
CA VAL A 64 4.80 -15.00 35.72
C VAL A 64 5.46 -16.28 36.26
N GLY A 65 5.65 -17.30 35.42
CA GLY A 65 6.33 -18.54 35.80
C GLY A 65 7.77 -18.31 36.26
N GLY A 66 8.52 -17.44 35.57
CA GLY A 66 9.88 -17.06 35.95
C GLY A 66 9.93 -16.35 37.30
N VAL A 67 8.98 -15.44 37.57
CA VAL A 67 8.86 -14.76 38.88
C VAL A 67 8.54 -15.76 39.99
N ILE A 68 7.59 -16.68 39.77
CA ILE A 68 7.22 -17.72 40.74
C ILE A 68 8.43 -18.61 41.06
N ALA A 69 9.22 -18.99 40.05
CA ALA A 69 10.42 -19.81 40.25
C ALA A 69 11.49 -19.12 41.13
N ILE A 70 11.68 -17.81 40.96
CA ILE A 70 12.60 -17.03 41.80
C ILE A 70 12.09 -16.97 43.25
N ILE A 71 10.79 -16.75 43.45
CA ILE A 71 10.17 -16.75 44.78
C ILE A 71 10.27 -18.13 45.44
N ALA A 72 10.18 -19.20 44.65
CA ALA A 72 10.34 -20.58 45.09
C ALA A 72 11.79 -20.99 45.42
N GLN A 73 12.72 -20.03 45.51
CA GLN A 73 14.16 -20.27 45.76
C GLN A 73 14.83 -21.11 44.67
N MET A 74 14.32 -21.06 43.43
CA MET A 74 14.89 -21.72 42.25
C MET A 74 15.35 -20.66 41.22
N PRO A 75 16.36 -19.83 41.55
CA PRO A 75 16.77 -18.73 40.69
C PRO A 75 17.30 -19.20 39.33
N GLU A 76 17.96 -20.36 39.28
CA GLU A 76 18.46 -20.97 38.04
C GLU A 76 17.31 -21.22 37.04
N LEU A 77 16.18 -21.73 37.54
CA LEU A 77 15.01 -22.04 36.73
C LEU A 77 14.32 -20.75 36.24
N GLY A 78 14.21 -19.74 37.10
CA GLY A 78 13.65 -18.44 36.75
C GLY A 78 14.48 -17.70 35.68
N ILE A 79 15.80 -17.70 35.84
CA ILE A 79 16.73 -17.12 34.85
C ILE A 79 16.62 -17.86 33.52
N ALA A 80 16.54 -19.19 33.52
CA ALA A 80 16.37 -19.98 32.30
C ALA A 80 15.06 -19.63 31.58
N ILE A 81 13.94 -19.49 32.30
CA ILE A 81 12.64 -19.12 31.72
C ILE A 81 12.71 -17.71 31.09
N PHE A 82 13.34 -16.74 31.76
CA PHE A 82 13.51 -15.40 31.19
C PHE A 82 14.41 -15.40 29.95
N ALA A 83 15.49 -16.17 29.96
CA ALA A 83 16.37 -16.30 28.79
C ALA A 83 15.63 -16.88 27.59
N VAL A 84 14.86 -17.96 27.78
CA VAL A 84 14.04 -18.57 26.72
C VAL A 84 13.01 -17.57 26.17
N ASN A 85 12.34 -16.81 27.06
CA ASN A 85 11.35 -15.82 26.64
C ASN A 85 11.99 -14.69 25.81
N LEU A 86 13.17 -14.23 26.20
CA LEU A 86 13.92 -13.22 25.45
C LEU A 86 14.35 -13.73 24.06
N ILE A 87 14.88 -14.96 24.00
CA ILE A 87 15.27 -15.59 22.73
C ILE A 87 14.07 -15.72 21.79
N ASN A 88 12.91 -16.16 22.31
CA ASN A 88 11.68 -16.26 21.53
C ASN A 88 11.24 -14.90 20.99
N GLY A 89 11.27 -13.84 21.81
CA GLY A 89 10.94 -12.48 21.37
C GLY A 89 11.83 -11.98 20.24
N VAL A 90 13.14 -12.20 20.34
CA VAL A 90 14.11 -11.84 19.29
C VAL A 90 13.87 -12.65 18.01
N PHE A 91 13.62 -13.95 18.13
CA PHE A 91 13.39 -14.83 16.99
C PHE A 91 12.09 -14.45 16.26
N SER A 92 11.00 -14.21 16.98
CA SER A 92 9.74 -13.71 16.42
C SER A 92 9.91 -12.36 15.73
N PHE A 93 10.63 -11.42 16.35
CA PHE A 93 10.94 -10.14 15.74
C PHE A 93 11.68 -10.30 14.41
N TRP A 94 12.68 -11.18 14.35
CA TRP A 94 13.44 -11.42 13.12
C TRP A 94 12.59 -12.11 12.04
N GLN A 95 11.73 -13.07 12.41
CA GLN A 95 10.80 -13.69 11.48
C GLN A 95 9.86 -12.66 10.85
N GLU A 96 9.26 -11.79 11.66
CA GLU A 96 8.32 -10.76 11.19
C GLU A 96 9.02 -9.71 10.32
N PHE A 97 10.23 -9.29 10.69
CA PHE A 97 11.03 -8.39 9.86
C PHE A 97 11.36 -9.01 8.49
N ARG A 98 11.73 -10.29 8.47
CA ARG A 98 12.07 -11.00 7.23
C ARG A 98 10.85 -11.23 6.34
N ALA A 99 9.69 -11.52 6.94
CA ALA A 99 8.42 -11.67 6.23
C ALA A 99 8.00 -10.36 5.57
N ASN A 100 8.01 -9.25 6.32
CA ASN A 100 7.67 -7.92 5.78
C ASN A 100 8.57 -7.52 4.61
N LYS A 101 9.89 -7.77 4.72
CA LYS A 101 10.85 -7.47 3.64
C LYS A 101 10.58 -8.28 2.36
N ALA A 102 10.14 -9.53 2.48
CA ALA A 102 9.80 -10.35 1.33
C ALA A 102 8.55 -9.82 0.60
N THR A 103 7.51 -9.43 1.34
CA THR A 103 6.30 -8.82 0.77
C THR A 103 6.61 -7.48 0.10
N GLU A 104 7.44 -6.64 0.71
CA GLU A 104 7.84 -5.35 0.14
C GLU A 104 8.64 -5.52 -1.16
N ALA A 105 9.56 -6.50 -1.20
CA ALA A 105 10.29 -6.84 -2.42
C ALA A 105 9.37 -7.33 -3.54
N LEU A 106 8.39 -8.20 -3.21
CA LEU A 106 7.42 -8.69 -4.18
C LEU A 106 6.57 -7.54 -4.77
N LYS A 107 6.11 -6.61 -3.93
CA LYS A 107 5.38 -5.42 -4.40
C LYS A 107 6.20 -4.58 -5.38
N ARG A 108 7.50 -4.38 -5.11
CA ARG A 108 8.40 -3.62 -6.00
C ARG A 108 8.66 -4.32 -7.34
N MET A 109 8.50 -5.64 -7.41
CA MET A 109 8.69 -6.43 -8.64
C MET A 109 7.48 -6.40 -9.58
N LEU A 110 6.34 -5.83 -9.15
CA LEU A 110 5.11 -5.74 -9.94
C LEU A 110 4.79 -4.26 -10.25
N PRO A 111 5.60 -3.56 -11.07
CA PRO A 111 5.25 -2.23 -11.52
C PRO A 111 3.90 -2.28 -12.25
N SER A 112 2.93 -1.53 -11.76
CA SER A 112 1.64 -1.39 -12.42
C SER A 112 1.80 -0.37 -13.54
N PHE A 113 1.58 -0.81 -14.78
CA PHE A 113 1.53 0.07 -15.94
C PHE A 113 0.09 0.39 -16.29
N CYS A 114 -0.10 1.55 -16.93
CA CYS A 114 -1.39 1.99 -17.46
C CYS A 114 -1.18 2.66 -18.82
N ARG A 115 -2.21 2.66 -19.65
CA ARG A 115 -2.22 3.30 -20.96
C ARG A 115 -2.89 4.66 -20.85
N VAL A 116 -2.23 5.69 -21.39
CA VAL A 116 -2.72 7.06 -21.36
C VAL A 116 -2.60 7.73 -22.73
N ILE A 117 -3.41 8.76 -22.97
CA ILE A 117 -3.22 9.68 -24.10
C ILE A 117 -2.46 10.91 -23.60
N ARG A 118 -1.28 11.15 -24.16
CA ARG A 118 -0.45 12.33 -23.91
C ARG A 118 0.08 12.86 -25.24
N ASP A 119 0.00 14.17 -25.43
CA ASP A 119 0.38 14.85 -26.67
C ASP A 119 -0.20 14.21 -27.97
N GLY A 120 -1.45 13.76 -27.88
CA GLY A 120 -2.20 13.12 -28.96
C GLY A 120 -1.81 11.67 -29.26
N GLN A 121 -0.87 11.11 -28.49
CA GLN A 121 -0.37 9.75 -28.69
C GLN A 121 -0.72 8.84 -27.52
N GLU A 122 -0.97 7.57 -27.82
CA GLU A 122 -1.10 6.53 -26.81
C GLU A 122 0.29 6.18 -26.26
N GLN A 123 0.42 6.22 -24.93
CA GLN A 123 1.66 5.92 -24.22
C GLN A 123 1.40 4.98 -23.05
N GLN A 124 2.30 4.03 -22.82
CA GLN A 124 2.29 3.20 -21.62
C GLN A 124 3.18 3.86 -20.55
N VAL A 125 2.60 4.19 -19.41
CA VAL A 125 3.29 4.87 -18.30
C VAL A 125 3.11 4.08 -17.00
N LEU A 126 4.02 4.29 -16.05
CA LEU A 126 3.86 3.75 -14.71
C LEU A 126 2.62 4.37 -14.06
N ALA A 127 1.80 3.57 -13.39
CA ALA A 127 0.62 4.05 -12.66
C ALA A 127 0.99 5.12 -11.61
N GLU A 128 2.21 5.07 -11.06
CA GLU A 128 2.74 6.08 -10.13
C GLU A 128 2.98 7.45 -10.77
N GLU A 129 3.09 7.54 -12.10
CA GLU A 129 3.37 8.77 -12.84
C GLU A 129 2.11 9.46 -13.38
N LEU A 130 0.94 8.86 -13.11
CA LEU A 130 -0.35 9.47 -13.41
C LEU A 130 -0.53 10.78 -12.65
N VAL A 131 -1.08 11.78 -13.35
CA VAL A 131 -1.43 13.08 -12.78
C VAL A 131 -2.91 13.40 -13.02
N PRO A 132 -3.53 14.25 -12.18
CA PRO A 132 -4.88 14.73 -12.44
C PRO A 132 -4.99 15.34 -13.84
N GLY A 133 -6.00 14.90 -14.62
CA GLY A 133 -6.23 15.34 -15.99
C GLY A 133 -5.62 14.45 -17.08
N ASP A 134 -4.87 13.40 -16.72
CA ASP A 134 -4.52 12.34 -17.67
C ASP A 134 -5.80 11.65 -18.21
N ILE A 135 -5.75 11.23 -19.47
CA ILE A 135 -6.80 10.40 -20.08
C ILE A 135 -6.30 8.97 -20.07
N LEU A 136 -6.95 8.10 -19.29
CA LEU A 136 -6.65 6.68 -19.27
C LEU A 136 -7.41 5.93 -20.36
N LEU A 137 -6.72 5.03 -21.06
CA LEU A 137 -7.36 4.00 -21.86
C LEU A 137 -7.39 2.70 -21.05
N ILE A 138 -8.56 2.08 -21.00
CA ILE A 138 -8.79 0.85 -20.25
C ILE A 138 -9.30 -0.20 -21.23
N ALA A 139 -8.62 -1.34 -21.29
CA ALA A 139 -9.06 -2.52 -22.02
C ALA A 139 -9.48 -3.64 -21.06
N GLU A 140 -10.00 -4.72 -21.62
CA GLU A 140 -10.31 -5.93 -20.85
C GLU A 140 -9.05 -6.46 -20.14
N GLY A 141 -9.19 -6.74 -18.84
CA GLY A 141 -8.10 -7.22 -17.99
C GLY A 141 -7.22 -6.12 -17.38
N ASP A 142 -7.38 -4.86 -17.80
CA ASP A 142 -6.65 -3.73 -17.21
C ASP A 142 -7.18 -3.39 -15.81
N LYS A 143 -6.27 -2.94 -14.94
CA LYS A 143 -6.62 -2.41 -13.62
C LYS A 143 -6.88 -0.91 -13.71
N ILE A 144 -7.95 -0.45 -13.06
CA ILE A 144 -8.22 0.99 -12.87
C ILE A 144 -7.16 1.55 -11.93
N SER A 145 -6.21 2.31 -12.48
CA SER A 145 -4.99 2.74 -11.77
C SER A 145 -5.14 4.05 -10.96
N ALA A 146 -6.23 4.79 -11.19
CA ALA A 146 -6.58 6.01 -10.48
C ALA A 146 -8.10 6.27 -10.55
N ASP A 147 -8.63 7.01 -9.58
CA ASP A 147 -10.02 7.47 -9.61
C ASP A 147 -10.26 8.32 -10.85
N SER A 148 -11.17 7.86 -11.70
CA SER A 148 -11.36 8.40 -13.06
C SER A 148 -12.83 8.72 -13.32
N ARG A 149 -13.06 9.69 -14.22
CA ARG A 149 -14.39 9.98 -14.75
C ARG A 149 -14.52 9.35 -16.13
N LEU A 150 -15.55 8.53 -16.32
CA LEU A 150 -15.82 7.91 -17.61
C LEU A 150 -16.19 8.98 -18.65
N LEU A 151 -15.45 9.00 -19.76
CA LEU A 151 -15.68 9.91 -20.89
C LEU A 151 -16.40 9.20 -22.04
N MET A 152 -15.94 7.98 -22.35
CA MET A 152 -16.50 7.11 -23.38
C MET A 152 -16.35 5.65 -22.93
N SER A 153 -17.32 4.80 -23.29
CA SER A 153 -17.29 3.37 -23.03
C SER A 153 -18.01 2.60 -24.13
N SER A 154 -17.54 1.38 -24.42
CA SER A 154 -18.28 0.37 -25.17
C SER A 154 -18.34 -0.87 -24.28
N ASP A 155 -19.54 -1.26 -23.84
CA ASP A 155 -19.79 -2.45 -23.02
C ASP A 155 -18.86 -2.61 -21.79
N LEU A 156 -18.57 -1.49 -21.11
CA LEU A 156 -17.68 -1.50 -19.95
C LEU A 156 -18.35 -2.19 -18.76
N GLN A 157 -17.72 -3.27 -18.28
CA GLN A 157 -18.00 -3.89 -16.99
C GLN A 157 -16.79 -3.74 -16.07
N VAL A 158 -17.05 -3.41 -14.81
CA VAL A 158 -16.01 -3.20 -13.79
C VAL A 158 -16.32 -4.08 -12.58
N ASN A 159 -15.35 -4.89 -12.17
CA ASN A 159 -15.46 -5.67 -10.95
C ASN A 159 -15.12 -4.78 -9.74
N GLN A 160 -16.09 -4.57 -8.84
CA GLN A 160 -15.93 -3.77 -7.62
C GLN A 160 -15.80 -4.61 -6.34
N SER A 161 -15.56 -5.92 -6.44
CA SER A 161 -15.43 -6.82 -5.28
C SER A 161 -14.37 -6.37 -4.29
N THR A 162 -13.28 -5.75 -4.76
CA THR A 162 -12.20 -5.24 -3.89
C THR A 162 -12.64 -4.05 -3.02
N LEU A 163 -13.65 -3.29 -3.46
CA LEU A 163 -14.15 -2.10 -2.75
C LEU A 163 -15.44 -2.39 -1.95
N THR A 164 -16.30 -3.26 -2.47
CA THR A 164 -17.65 -3.50 -1.93
C THR A 164 -17.86 -4.90 -1.36
N GLY A 165 -16.99 -5.86 -1.69
CA GLY A 165 -17.15 -7.27 -1.31
C GLY A 165 -18.15 -8.05 -2.17
N GLU A 166 -18.88 -7.39 -3.07
CA GLU A 166 -19.86 -7.99 -3.96
C GLU A 166 -19.25 -8.29 -5.34
N SER A 167 -19.52 -9.48 -5.88
CA SER A 167 -19.03 -9.93 -7.20
C SER A 167 -20.07 -9.75 -8.29
#